data_AF-A0A4U1FD34-F1
#
_entry.id   AF-A0A4U1FD34-F1
#
_cell.length_a   1.000
_cell.length_b   1.000
_cell.length_c   1.000
_cell.angle_alpha   90.00
_cell.angle_beta   90.00
_cell.angle_gamma   90.00
#
_symmetry.space_group_name_H-M   'P 1'
#
loop_
_entity.id
_entity.type
_entity.pdbx_description
1 polymer ?
#
loop_
_entity_poly.entity_id
_entity_poly.type
_entity_poly.pdbx_seq_one_letter_code
_entity_poly.pdbx_strand_id
1 'polypeptide(L)'
;DILDWKTSRTFFYWRLRRLLLEDLVKKKIHNANPELTDGQIQAMLRRWFVEVEGTVKAYVWDNNKDLVEWLEKQLAEEDGARSVIEENIKYISRDYVLKQIR
;
A
#
# COMPACT_ATOMS: atom_id res chain seq x y z
N ASP A 1 -17.48 -0.90 11.85
CA ASP A 1 -17.83 -2.26 12.31
C ASP A 1 -18.19 -2.28 13.77
N ILE A 2 -19.13 -3.14 14.14
CA ILE A 2 -19.42 -3.50 15.54
C ILE A 2 -18.49 -4.67 15.89
N LEU A 3 -17.74 -4.56 16.99
CA LEU A 3 -16.73 -5.55 17.38
C LEU A 3 -17.16 -6.32 18.63
N ASP A 4 -16.87 -7.62 18.67
CA ASP A 4 -16.91 -8.41 19.89
C ASP A 4 -15.65 -8.17 20.73
N TRP A 5 -15.84 -7.94 22.03
CA TRP A 5 -14.73 -7.68 22.95
C TRP A 5 -13.70 -8.80 22.96
N LYS A 6 -14.14 -10.06 22.88
CA LYS A 6 -13.25 -11.23 22.92
C LYS A 6 -12.26 -11.28 21.75
N THR A 7 -12.63 -10.74 20.58
CA THR A 7 -11.79 -10.73 19.37
C THR A 7 -11.13 -9.38 19.10
N SER A 8 -11.46 -8.35 19.89
CA SER A 8 -11.01 -6.97 19.70
C SER A 8 -9.48 -6.83 19.71
N ARG A 9 -8.77 -7.58 20.56
CA ARG A 9 -7.30 -7.54 20.58
C ARG A 9 -6.69 -7.93 19.24
N THR A 10 -7.13 -9.05 18.66
CA THR A 10 -6.64 -9.53 17.36
C THR A 10 -7.03 -8.58 16.24
N PHE A 11 -8.26 -8.06 16.29
CA PHE A 11 -8.71 -7.06 15.32
C PHE A 11 -7.81 -5.81 15.33
N PHE A 12 -7.60 -5.19 16.49
CA PHE A 12 -6.81 -3.96 16.59
C PHE A 12 -5.33 -4.18 16.28
N TYR A 13 -4.78 -5.35 16.62
CA TYR A 13 -3.41 -5.71 16.24
C TYR A 13 -3.22 -5.60 14.72
N TRP A 14 -4.03 -6.30 13.94
CA TRP A 14 -3.92 -6.29 12.48
C TRP A 14 -4.34 -4.95 11.88
N ARG A 15 -5.39 -4.32 12.43
CA ARG A 15 -5.88 -3.03 11.93
C ARG A 15 -4.84 -1.92 12.11
N LEU A 16 -4.22 -1.83 13.28
CA LEU A 16 -3.20 -0.80 13.54
C LEU A 16 -1.96 -1.05 12.69
N ARG A 17 -1.51 -2.30 12.59
CA ARG A 17 -0.37 -2.68 11.75
C ARG A 17 -0.59 -2.33 10.28
N ARG A 18 -1.79 -2.59 9.75
CA ARG A 18 -2.22 -2.17 8.41
C ARG A 18 -2.10 -0.66 8.25
N LEU A 19 -2.69 0.11 9.17
CA LEU A 19 -2.71 1.58 9.08
C LEU A 19 -1.30 2.17 9.08
N LEU A 20 -0.39 1.63 9.90
CA LEU A 20 1.00 2.08 9.96
C LEU A 20 1.77 1.77 8.66
N LEU A 21 1.57 0.59 8.08
CA LEU A 21 2.21 0.21 6.82
C LEU A 21 1.65 1.00 5.63
N GLU A 22 0.32 1.18 5.58
CA GLU A 22 -0.31 2.05 4.57
C GLU A 22 0.23 3.49 4.67
N ASP A 23 0.34 4.04 5.88
CA ASP A 23 0.90 5.38 6.11
C ASP A 23 2.37 5.49 5.65
N LEU A 24 3.19 4.48 5.94
CA LEU A 24 4.57 4.43 5.48
C LEU A 24 4.66 4.48 3.95
N VAL A 25 3.86 3.67 3.26
CA VAL A 25 3.83 3.66 1.79
C VAL A 25 3.29 4.97 1.23
N LYS A 26 2.22 5.53 1.84
CA LYS A 26 1.66 6.84 1.45
C LYS A 26 2.71 7.94 1.54
N LYS A 27 3.48 7.97 2.62
CA LYS A 27 4.60 8.92 2.78
C LYS A 27 5.65 8.76 1.70
N LYS A 28 6.03 7.52 1.35
CA LYS A 28 6.97 7.28 0.24
C LYS A 28 6.44 7.81 -1.09
N ILE A 29 5.15 7.57 -1.40
CA ILE A 29 4.50 8.05 -2.64
C ILE A 29 4.41 9.57 -2.65
N HIS A 30 3.96 10.18 -1.55
CA HIS A 30 3.87 11.64 -1.42
C HIS A 30 5.24 12.31 -1.55
N ASN A 31 6.31 11.71 -1.01
CA ASN A 31 7.67 12.21 -1.19
C ASN A 31 8.13 12.11 -2.65
N ALA A 32 7.65 11.13 -3.42
CA ALA A 32 7.95 10.98 -4.84
C ALA A 32 7.16 11.96 -5.73
N ASN A 33 5.91 12.26 -5.37
CA ASN A 33 5.10 13.27 -6.04
C ASN A 33 4.13 13.93 -5.02
N PRO A 34 4.45 15.13 -4.51
CA PRO A 34 3.62 15.84 -3.55
C PRO A 34 2.27 16.35 -4.10
N GLU A 35 2.05 16.31 -5.42
CA GLU A 35 0.78 16.73 -6.03
C GLU A 35 -0.32 15.65 -5.92
N LEU A 36 0.03 14.42 -5.54
CA LEU A 36 -0.92 13.33 -5.39
C LEU A 36 -1.70 13.47 -4.08
N THR A 37 -3.03 13.47 -4.20
CA THR A 37 -3.94 13.49 -3.05
C THR A 37 -4.04 12.11 -2.39
N ASP A 38 -4.36 12.06 -1.10
CA ASP A 38 -4.56 10.81 -0.35
C ASP A 38 -5.55 9.85 -1.02
N GLY A 39 -6.63 10.38 -1.61
CA GLY A 39 -7.62 9.58 -2.33
C GLY A 39 -7.04 8.90 -3.58
N GLN A 40 -6.21 9.63 -4.34
CA GLN A 40 -5.49 9.07 -5.50
C GLN A 40 -4.48 8.01 -5.04
N ILE A 41 -3.72 8.28 -3.99
CA ILE A 41 -2.73 7.33 -3.45
C ILE A 41 -3.42 6.05 -2.99
N GLN A 42 -4.54 6.14 -2.28
CA GLN A 42 -5.31 4.97 -1.83
C GLN A 42 -5.84 4.15 -3.03
N ALA A 43 -6.34 4.82 -4.07
CA ALA A 43 -6.81 4.16 -5.28
C ALA A 43 -5.67 3.46 -6.04
N MET A 44 -4.50 4.09 -6.10
CA MET A 44 -3.28 3.51 -6.70
C MET A 44 -2.83 2.27 -5.93
N LEU A 45 -2.79 2.32 -4.59
CA LEU A 45 -2.41 1.16 -3.78
C LEU A 45 -3.37 0.00 -3.96
N ARG A 46 -4.68 0.26 -3.97
CA ARG A 46 -5.69 -0.77 -4.25
C ARG A 46 -5.51 -1.38 -5.64
N ARG A 47 -5.22 -0.53 -6.63
CA ARG A 47 -4.95 -0.99 -7.99
C ARG A 47 -3.71 -1.89 -8.06
N TRP A 48 -2.59 -1.47 -7.48
CA TRP A 48 -1.35 -2.26 -7.47
C TRP A 48 -1.51 -3.60 -6.76
N PHE A 49 -2.27 -3.63 -5.67
CA PHE A 49 -2.63 -4.88 -5.00
C PHE A 49 -3.37 -5.83 -5.94
N VAL A 50 -4.41 -5.34 -6.62
CA VAL A 50 -5.20 -6.16 -7.56
C VAL A 50 -4.38 -6.61 -8.77
N GLU A 51 -3.45 -5.78 -9.26
CA GLU A 51 -2.54 -6.13 -10.35
C GLU A 51 -1.61 -7.30 -9.99
N VAL A 52 -1.17 -7.40 -8.73
CA VAL A 52 -0.27 -8.46 -8.25
C VAL A 52 -1.03 -9.71 -7.80
N GLU A 53 -2.08 -9.54 -6.99
CA GLU A 53 -2.80 -10.65 -6.37
C GLU A 53 -3.93 -11.21 -7.26
N GLY A 54 -4.33 -10.45 -8.28
CA GLY A 54 -5.41 -10.78 -9.20
C GLY A 54 -6.79 -10.33 -8.71
N THR A 55 -7.69 -10.09 -9.65
CA THR A 55 -9.06 -9.62 -9.39
C THR A 55 -9.89 -10.58 -8.54
N VAL A 56 -9.62 -11.88 -8.64
CA VAL A 56 -10.28 -12.92 -7.83
C VAL A 56 -10.00 -12.72 -6.33
N LYS A 57 -8.85 -12.15 -5.98
CA LYS A 57 -8.48 -11.82 -4.59
C LYS A 57 -8.81 -10.38 -4.20
N ALA A 58 -9.53 -9.61 -5.00
CA ALA A 58 -9.80 -8.20 -4.68
C ALA A 58 -10.54 -8.00 -3.34
N TYR A 59 -11.35 -8.97 -2.91
CA TYR A 59 -12.03 -8.94 -1.61
C TYR A 59 -11.05 -8.96 -0.41
N VAL A 60 -9.85 -9.48 -0.61
CA VAL A 60 -8.80 -9.60 0.40
C VAL A 60 -8.22 -8.24 0.78
N TRP A 61 -8.38 -7.22 -0.07
CA TRP A 61 -7.99 -5.84 0.22
C TRP A 61 -8.63 -5.30 1.52
N ASP A 62 -9.83 -5.75 1.84
CA ASP A 62 -10.56 -5.31 3.03
C ASP A 62 -10.17 -6.14 4.27
N ASN A 63 -9.48 -7.27 4.11
CA ASN A 63 -8.94 -8.07 5.21
C ASN A 63 -7.65 -7.43 5.76
N ASN A 64 -7.64 -7.09 7.05
CA ASN A 64 -6.49 -6.43 7.68
C ASN A 64 -5.23 -7.30 7.69
N LYS A 65 -5.35 -8.61 7.96
CA LYS A 65 -4.20 -9.50 8.06
C LYS A 65 -3.55 -9.72 6.71
N ASP A 66 -4.35 -10.09 5.71
CA ASP A 66 -3.84 -10.42 4.39
C ASP A 66 -3.21 -9.20 3.71
N LEU A 67 -3.78 -8.01 3.89
CA LEU A 67 -3.18 -6.79 3.37
C LEU A 67 -1.86 -6.45 4.08
N VAL A 68 -1.76 -6.67 5.40
CA VAL A 68 -0.49 -6.49 6.12
C VAL A 68 0.57 -7.43 5.57
N GLU A 69 0.26 -8.71 5.39
CA GLU A 69 1.20 -9.69 4.85
C GLU A 69 1.67 -9.31 3.45
N TRP A 70 0.79 -8.77 2.61
CA TRP A 70 1.17 -8.24 1.29
C TRP A 70 2.07 -7.00 1.40
N LEU A 71 1.70 -6.01 2.22
CA LEU A 71 2.49 -4.79 2.40
C LEU A 71 3.89 -5.10 2.94
N GLU A 72 4.01 -6.04 3.87
CA GLU A 72 5.30 -6.49 4.40
C GLU A 72 6.17 -7.12 3.32
N LYS A 73 5.60 -7.98 2.46
CA LYS A 73 6.33 -8.55 1.31
C LYS A 73 6.80 -7.48 0.33
N GLN A 74 5.99 -6.44 0.10
CA GLN A 74 6.37 -5.35 -0.80
C GLN A 74 7.44 -4.42 -0.19
N LEU A 75 7.52 -4.33 1.13
CA LEU A 75 8.48 -3.49 1.85
C LEU A 75 9.75 -4.25 2.28
N ALA A 76 9.74 -5.58 2.23
CA ALA A 76 10.91 -6.41 2.52
C ALA A 76 11.95 -6.24 1.40
N GLU A 77 13.16 -5.81 1.79
CA GLU A 77 14.32 -5.66 0.89
C GLU A 77 15.03 -7.01 0.66
N GLU A 78 14.30 -8.13 0.56
CA GLU A 78 14.93 -9.41 0.25
C GLU A 78 15.39 -9.44 -1.21
N ASP A 79 16.72 -9.53 -1.39
CA ASP A 79 17.45 -9.58 -2.66
C ASP A 79 16.86 -10.64 -3.62
N GLY A 80 15.91 -10.21 -4.46
CA GLY A 80 15.31 -11.03 -5.52
C GLY A 80 13.81 -10.81 -5.74
N ALA A 81 13.07 -10.36 -4.73
CA ALA A 81 11.63 -10.09 -4.89
C ALA A 81 11.41 -8.67 -5.46
N ARG A 82 10.88 -8.58 -6.69
CA ARG A 82 10.58 -7.29 -7.32
C ARG A 82 9.36 -6.65 -6.64
N SER A 83 9.59 -5.67 -5.79
CA SER A 83 8.53 -4.87 -5.17
C SER A 83 7.84 -3.98 -6.21
N VAL A 84 6.55 -4.20 -6.40
CA VAL A 84 5.70 -3.41 -7.31
C VAL A 84 5.48 -2.01 -6.76
N ILE A 85 5.41 -1.87 -5.43
CA ILE A 85 5.30 -0.54 -4.78
C ILE A 85 6.55 0.29 -5.09
N GLU A 86 7.74 -0.26 -4.84
CA GLU A 86 8.99 0.48 -5.06
C GLU A 86 9.24 0.78 -6.54
N GLU A 87 8.93 -0.16 -7.44
CA GLU A 87 9.03 0.08 -8.88
C GLU A 87 8.09 1.19 -9.34
N ASN A 88 6.82 1.17 -8.91
CA ASN A 88 5.86 2.19 -9.29
C ASN A 88 6.22 3.57 -8.73
N ILE A 89 6.76 3.64 -7.51
CA ILE A 89 7.26 4.90 -6.92
C ILE A 89 8.41 5.49 -7.76
N LYS A 90 9.30 4.66 -8.32
CA LYS A 90 10.36 5.13 -9.24
C LYS A 90 9.78 5.77 -10.50
N TYR A 91 8.75 5.17 -11.10
CA TYR A 91 8.08 5.75 -12.27
C TYR A 91 7.36 7.06 -11.92
N ILE A 92 6.65 7.13 -10.78
CA ILE A 92 5.99 8.36 -10.32
C ILE A 92 6.99 9.50 -10.14
N SER A 93 8.11 9.23 -9.47
CA SER A 93 9.17 10.22 -9.25
C SER A 93 9.76 10.72 -10.57
N ARG A 94 10.06 9.80 -11.49
CA ARG A 94 10.59 10.13 -12.82
C ARG A 94 9.61 11.02 -13.61
N ASP A 95 8.34 10.65 -13.66
CA ASP A 95 7.31 11.41 -14.37
C ASP A 95 7.10 12.79 -13.75
N TYR A 96 7.15 12.89 -12.42
CA TYR A 96 7.07 14.16 -11.71
C TYR A 96 8.24 15.08 -12.08
N VAL A 97 9.48 14.60 -12.04
CA VAL A 97 10.67 15.39 -12.44
C VAL A 97 10.58 15.83 -13.91
N LEU A 98 10.15 14.95 -14.82
CA LEU A 98 9.97 15.29 -16.23
C LEU A 98 8.92 16.37 -16.44
N LYS A 99 7.82 16.35 -15.66
CA LYS A 99 6.78 17.38 -15.68
C LYS A 99 7.30 18.75 -15.24
N GLN A 100 8.27 18.82 -14.32
CA GLN A 100 8.84 20.09 -13.84
C GLN A 100 9.82 20.75 -14.82
N ILE A 101 10.40 19.98 -15.75
CA ILE A 101 11.38 20.49 -16.73
C ILE A 101 10.68 21.02 -18.00
N ARG A 102 9.42 20.64 -18.22
CA ARG A 102 8.63 21.01 -19.40
C ARG A 102 7.79 22.25 -19.14
#